data_AF-A0A5K3FMN0-F1
#
_entry.id   AF-A0A5K3FMN0-F1
#
_cell.length_a   1.000
_cell.length_b   1.000
_cell.length_c   1.000
_cell.angle_alpha   90.00
_cell.angle_beta   90.00
_cell.angle_gamma   90.00
#
_symmetry.space_group_name_H-M   'P 1'
#
loop_
_entity.id
_entity.type
_entity.pdbx_description
1 polymer ?
#
loop_
_entity_poly.entity_id
_entity_poly.type
_entity_poly.pdbx_seq_one_letter_code
_entity_poly.pdbx_strand_id
1 'polypeptide(L)'
;MDSQLMLTQTHCKWPPSMPEDIQSEEGEYNITLCVRPSPEATVKKTPKSYPLVDLFRKFRTPIKVSFEDLKTLPRPFWKWVKYPEVYHTYPQDVPLKQIVKAIKAGLPVFDMPEYNFPIRILKTSTKVCARDTHHDLVIVVKSGNLGWDGRTAFRAYMQREKARYPKLKVGVVFSLGMPRKHGGRLFNRDGHIIRLNGTTGDRMEEYDGKADVVMQRINQEIDQFDDILLGDYEDTYYNVTWKTFT
;
A
#
# COMPACT_ATOMS: atom_id res chain seq x y z
N MET A 1 6.02 -21.70 16.42
CA MET A 1 5.69 -21.09 17.71
C MET A 1 6.19 -19.67 17.64
N ASP A 2 5.30 -18.74 17.34
CA ASP A 2 5.40 -17.30 17.63
C ASP A 2 4.01 -16.74 17.30
N SER A 3 3.08 -17.13 18.16
CA SER A 3 1.69 -16.66 18.17
C SER A 3 1.52 -15.83 19.43
N GLN A 4 2.24 -14.72 19.55
CA GLN A 4 2.15 -13.88 20.75
C GLN A 4 2.61 -12.45 20.48
N LEU A 5 1.67 -11.64 19.97
CA LEU A 5 1.50 -10.23 20.30
C LEU A 5 0.14 -9.75 19.76
N MET A 6 -0.93 -10.47 20.11
CA MET A 6 -2.26 -9.88 20.09
C MET A 6 -2.39 -9.08 21.38
N LEU A 7 -1.92 -7.83 21.36
CA LEU A 7 -2.21 -6.87 22.41
C LEU A 7 -3.72 -6.88 22.63
N THR A 8 -4.13 -7.16 23.87
CA THR A 8 -5.51 -7.01 24.33
C THR A 8 -5.86 -5.52 24.32
N GLN A 9 -6.07 -4.95 23.15
CA GLN A 9 -6.64 -3.62 22.98
C GLN A 9 -8.13 -3.74 23.28
N THR A 10 -8.53 -3.33 24.48
CA THR A 10 -9.93 -3.22 24.91
C THR A 10 -10.74 -2.25 24.04
N HIS A 11 -10.07 -1.41 23.25
CA HIS A 11 -10.69 -0.53 22.25
C HIS A 11 -10.02 -0.70 20.87
N CYS A 12 -10.58 -1.59 20.05
CA CYS A 12 -10.18 -1.76 18.66
C CYS A 12 -11.11 -0.94 17.75
N LYS A 13 -10.72 0.30 17.42
CA LYS A 13 -11.45 1.18 16.50
C LYS A 13 -10.50 1.70 15.44
N TRP A 14 -10.80 1.38 14.18
CA TRP A 14 -10.01 1.84 13.04
C TRP A 14 -10.93 2.43 11.96
N PRO A 15 -10.63 3.59 11.34
CA PRO A 15 -9.42 4.40 11.56
C PRO A 15 -9.37 4.98 12.98
N PRO A 16 -8.16 5.30 13.48
CA PRO A 16 -7.99 5.99 14.75
C PRO A 16 -8.77 7.30 14.74
N SER A 17 -9.27 7.70 15.92
CA SER A 17 -9.98 8.96 16.08
C SER A 17 -9.02 10.12 16.33
N MET A 18 -7.87 9.83 16.95
CA MET A 18 -6.80 10.78 17.20
C MET A 18 -5.43 10.15 16.89
N PRO A 19 -4.39 10.92 16.52
CA PRO A 19 -3.05 10.39 16.27
C PRO A 19 -2.46 9.61 17.45
N GLU A 20 -2.82 9.96 18.67
CA GLU A 20 -2.35 9.31 19.91
C GLU A 20 -2.86 7.87 20.02
N ASP A 21 -3.98 7.52 19.37
CA ASP A 21 -4.54 6.16 19.35
C ASP A 21 -3.59 5.15 18.66
N ILE A 22 -2.67 5.64 17.84
CA ILE A 22 -1.74 4.84 17.03
C ILE A 22 -0.28 5.20 17.28
N GLN A 23 0.01 6.08 18.24
CA GLN A 23 1.38 6.46 18.56
C GLN A 23 2.00 5.43 19.51
N SER A 24 3.22 4.98 19.21
CA SER A 24 4.01 4.14 20.11
C SER A 24 4.67 4.98 21.20
N GLU A 25 5.14 4.33 22.28
CA GLU A 25 5.90 5.00 23.35
C GLU A 25 7.18 5.67 22.82
N GLU A 26 7.71 5.20 21.70
CA GLU A 26 8.89 5.72 21.01
C GLU A 26 8.56 6.91 20.08
N GLY A 27 7.29 7.29 19.98
CA GLY A 27 6.81 8.41 19.15
C GLY A 27 6.57 8.08 17.68
N GLU A 28 6.75 6.82 17.27
CA GLU A 28 6.41 6.31 15.93
C GLU A 28 4.89 6.10 15.80
N TYR A 29 4.36 6.09 14.57
CA TYR A 29 2.94 5.77 14.35
C TYR A 29 2.79 4.35 13.81
N ASN A 30 2.03 3.51 14.51
CA ASN A 30 1.68 2.16 14.06
C ASN A 30 0.30 2.18 13.39
N ILE A 31 0.29 2.06 12.07
CA ILE A 31 -0.94 2.14 11.28
C ILE A 31 -1.52 0.77 10.86
N THR A 32 -1.10 -0.27 11.58
CA THR A 32 -1.64 -1.62 11.38
C THR A 32 -3.15 -1.62 11.61
N LEU A 33 -3.90 -2.34 10.75
CA LEU A 33 -5.33 -2.43 10.95
C LEU A 33 -5.59 -3.13 12.29
N CYS A 34 -6.19 -2.42 13.23
CA CYS A 34 -6.73 -3.05 14.41
C CYS A 34 -7.95 -3.88 13.98
N VAL A 35 -7.86 -5.20 14.20
CA VAL A 35 -8.94 -6.14 13.89
C VAL A 35 -9.31 -6.94 15.13
N ARG A 36 -10.61 -7.06 15.40
CA ARG A 36 -11.13 -7.97 16.42
C ARG A 36 -11.61 -9.25 15.71
N PRO A 37 -10.88 -10.37 15.75
CA PRO A 37 -11.39 -11.60 15.15
C PRO A 37 -12.63 -12.08 15.90
N SER A 38 -13.62 -12.58 15.16
CA SER A 38 -14.72 -13.37 15.74
C SER A 38 -14.17 -14.66 16.38
N PRO A 39 -14.79 -15.24 17.43
CA PRO A 39 -14.42 -16.56 17.93
C PRO A 39 -14.49 -17.67 16.86
N GLU A 40 -15.33 -17.46 15.84
CA GLU A 40 -15.50 -18.32 14.68
C GLU A 40 -14.59 -17.90 13.50
N ALA A 41 -13.81 -16.83 13.65
CA ALA A 41 -12.87 -16.40 12.62
C ALA A 41 -11.84 -17.51 12.44
N THR A 42 -11.88 -18.12 11.26
CA THR A 42 -10.86 -19.09 10.89
C THR A 42 -9.76 -18.35 10.15
N VAL A 43 -8.51 -18.71 10.41
CA VAL A 43 -7.37 -18.34 9.53
C VAL A 43 -7.58 -18.93 8.12
N LYS A 44 -8.57 -19.81 7.93
CA LYS A 44 -8.90 -20.48 6.67
C LYS A 44 -9.89 -19.69 5.82
N LYS A 45 -9.30 -18.91 4.91
CA LYS A 45 -9.60 -18.84 3.46
C LYS A 45 -10.96 -19.39 3.05
N THR A 46 -12.06 -18.64 3.19
CA THR A 46 -13.14 -18.79 2.22
C THR A 46 -12.69 -17.97 1.02
N PRO A 47 -12.08 -18.57 -0.03
CA PRO A 47 -11.45 -17.77 -1.07
C PRO A 47 -12.55 -16.99 -1.76
N LYS A 48 -12.43 -15.66 -1.75
CA LYS A 48 -13.37 -14.83 -2.48
C LYS A 48 -13.36 -15.27 -3.94
N SER A 49 -14.55 -15.59 -4.45
CA SER A 49 -14.73 -16.10 -5.80
C SER A 49 -15.33 -15.04 -6.71
N TYR A 50 -14.91 -15.07 -7.97
CA TYR A 50 -15.25 -14.12 -9.01
C TYR A 50 -15.95 -14.85 -10.15
N PRO A 51 -17.09 -14.36 -10.63
CA PRO A 51 -17.65 -14.87 -11.87
C PRO A 51 -16.69 -14.57 -13.04
N LEU A 52 -16.28 -15.59 -13.80
CA LEU A 52 -15.41 -15.40 -14.98
C LEU A 52 -16.03 -14.47 -16.03
N VAL A 53 -17.36 -14.46 -16.13
CA VAL A 53 -18.11 -13.54 -16.99
C VAL A 53 -17.89 -12.07 -16.64
N ASP A 54 -17.59 -11.75 -15.38
CA ASP A 54 -17.31 -10.39 -14.93
C ASP A 54 -15.87 -10.00 -15.25
N LEU A 55 -14.95 -10.97 -15.31
CA LEU A 55 -13.52 -10.75 -15.50
C LEU A 55 -13.08 -10.82 -16.98
N PHE A 56 -13.78 -11.60 -17.81
CA PHE A 56 -13.35 -11.91 -19.19
C PHE A 56 -14.49 -11.77 -20.20
N ARG A 57 -14.20 -11.20 -21.38
CA ARG A 57 -15.20 -10.89 -22.42
C ARG A 57 -15.80 -12.11 -23.13
N LYS A 58 -15.07 -13.22 -23.22
CA LYS A 58 -15.46 -14.40 -24.03
C LYS A 58 -16.17 -15.50 -23.24
N PHE A 59 -16.32 -15.33 -21.94
CA PHE A 59 -17.03 -16.29 -21.11
C PHE A 59 -18.52 -15.99 -21.07
N ARG A 60 -19.33 -17.04 -21.19
CA ARG A 60 -20.80 -16.96 -21.08
C ARG A 60 -21.36 -17.80 -19.94
N THR A 61 -20.54 -18.70 -19.40
CA THR A 61 -20.91 -19.55 -18.27
C THR A 61 -20.52 -18.89 -16.95
N PRO A 62 -21.42 -18.85 -15.95
CA PRO A 62 -21.19 -18.20 -14.65
C PRO A 62 -20.31 -19.06 -13.74
N ILE A 63 -19.17 -19.53 -14.25
CA ILE A 63 -18.17 -20.24 -13.45
C ILE A 63 -17.55 -19.23 -12.50
N LYS A 64 -17.58 -19.55 -11.21
CA LYS A 64 -16.89 -18.78 -10.18
C LYS A 64 -15.50 -19.36 -9.98
N VAL A 65 -14.50 -18.49 -9.94
CA VAL A 65 -13.09 -18.84 -9.72
C VAL A 65 -12.54 -18.06 -8.54
N SER A 66 -11.72 -18.70 -7.71
CA SER A 66 -10.93 -18.02 -6.70
C SER A 66 -9.71 -17.33 -7.33
N PHE A 67 -8.99 -16.55 -6.52
CA PHE A 67 -7.72 -15.97 -6.95
C PHE A 67 -6.67 -17.05 -7.30
N GLU A 68 -6.62 -18.16 -6.56
CA GLU A 68 -5.72 -19.28 -6.86
C GLU A 68 -6.07 -19.95 -8.20
N ASP A 69 -7.37 -20.10 -8.49
CA ASP A 69 -7.82 -20.64 -9.77
C ASP A 69 -7.39 -19.75 -10.94
N LEU A 70 -7.46 -18.41 -10.77
CA LEU A 70 -6.99 -17.46 -11.80
C LEU A 70 -5.52 -17.69 -12.17
N LYS A 71 -4.64 -18.03 -11.21
CA LYS A 71 -3.22 -18.30 -11.48
C LYS A 71 -3.02 -19.47 -12.44
N THR A 72 -3.93 -20.44 -12.44
CA THR A 72 -3.87 -21.64 -13.28
C THR A 72 -4.47 -21.44 -14.67
N LEU A 73 -5.14 -20.30 -14.93
CA LEU A 73 -5.76 -20.05 -16.22
C LEU A 73 -4.73 -19.94 -17.35
N PRO A 74 -5.00 -20.54 -18.53
CA PRO A 74 -4.08 -20.47 -19.66
C PRO A 74 -3.76 -19.03 -20.08
N ARG A 75 -2.49 -18.75 -20.41
CA ARG A 75 -2.03 -17.41 -20.86
C ARG A 75 -2.92 -16.72 -21.91
N PRO A 76 -3.45 -17.41 -22.93
CA PRO A 76 -4.34 -16.78 -23.92
C PRO A 76 -5.61 -16.14 -23.32
N PHE A 77 -6.07 -16.61 -22.16
CA PHE A 77 -7.29 -16.11 -21.53
C PHE A 77 -7.12 -14.67 -21.06
N TRP A 78 -5.91 -14.32 -20.64
CA TRP A 78 -5.55 -12.97 -20.21
C TRP A 78 -5.66 -11.91 -21.34
N LYS A 79 -5.73 -12.33 -22.61
CA LYS A 79 -6.01 -11.43 -23.75
C LYS A 79 -7.46 -10.95 -23.80
N TRP A 80 -8.38 -11.60 -23.08
CA TRP A 80 -9.81 -11.27 -23.07
C TRP A 80 -10.27 -10.62 -21.78
N VAL A 81 -9.33 -10.21 -20.94
CA VAL A 81 -9.58 -9.52 -19.69
C VAL A 81 -10.39 -8.24 -19.90
N LYS A 82 -11.31 -7.98 -18.99
CA LYS A 82 -12.01 -6.71 -18.86
C LYS A 82 -11.24 -5.81 -17.89
N TYR A 83 -10.84 -4.65 -18.39
CA TYR A 83 -10.25 -3.59 -17.60
C TYR A 83 -11.28 -2.47 -17.43
N PRO A 84 -11.47 -1.92 -16.21
CA PRO A 84 -10.67 -2.15 -15.00
C PRO A 84 -11.15 -3.31 -14.10
N GLU A 85 -12.16 -4.09 -14.51
CA GLU A 85 -12.86 -5.07 -13.67
C GLU A 85 -11.92 -6.12 -13.05
N VAL A 86 -10.90 -6.56 -13.79
CA VAL A 86 -9.88 -7.48 -13.28
C VAL A 86 -9.09 -6.92 -12.10
N TYR A 87 -8.98 -5.60 -11.93
CA TYR A 87 -8.32 -5.02 -10.77
C TYR A 87 -9.10 -5.29 -9.48
N HIS A 88 -10.40 -5.57 -9.60
CA HIS A 88 -11.20 -6.10 -8.50
C HIS A 88 -10.89 -7.56 -8.16
N THR A 89 -9.77 -8.14 -8.63
CA THR A 89 -9.18 -9.41 -8.13
C THR A 89 -7.91 -9.22 -7.28
N TYR A 90 -7.46 -7.97 -7.00
CA TYR A 90 -6.28 -7.68 -6.16
C TYR A 90 -6.57 -6.63 -5.05
N PRO A 91 -5.86 -6.65 -3.90
CA PRO A 91 -5.19 -7.80 -3.24
C PRO A 91 -6.24 -8.62 -2.47
N GLN A 92 -6.38 -9.92 -2.77
CA GLN A 92 -7.67 -10.60 -2.56
C GLN A 92 -7.61 -12.06 -2.13
N ASP A 93 -7.17 -12.24 -0.91
CA ASP A 93 -7.50 -13.38 -0.07
C ASP A 93 -8.82 -13.17 0.70
N VAL A 94 -9.27 -11.92 0.91
CA VAL A 94 -10.41 -11.62 1.80
C VAL A 94 -11.39 -10.54 1.27
N PRO A 95 -12.66 -10.48 1.74
CA PRO A 95 -13.63 -9.44 1.34
C PRO A 95 -13.31 -8.07 1.98
N LEU A 96 -12.24 -7.40 1.50
CA LEU A 96 -11.69 -6.17 2.10
C LEU A 96 -12.73 -5.07 2.33
N LYS A 97 -13.69 -4.87 1.41
CA LYS A 97 -14.78 -3.89 1.60
C LYS A 97 -15.63 -4.18 2.84
N GLN A 98 -15.94 -5.45 3.08
CA GLN A 98 -16.76 -5.88 4.22
C GLN A 98 -15.94 -5.80 5.51
N ILE A 99 -14.68 -6.23 5.46
CA ILE A 99 -13.72 -6.12 6.56
C ILE A 99 -13.57 -4.66 7.00
N VAL A 100 -13.25 -3.74 6.07
CA VAL A 100 -13.12 -2.30 6.38
C VAL A 100 -14.42 -1.73 6.94
N LYS A 101 -15.59 -2.16 6.43
CA LYS A 101 -16.88 -1.73 6.98
C LYS A 101 -17.10 -2.22 8.41
N ALA A 102 -16.80 -3.48 8.70
CA ALA A 102 -16.92 -4.07 10.03
C ALA A 102 -15.97 -3.40 11.03
N ILE A 103 -14.70 -3.23 10.65
CA ILE A 103 -13.67 -2.54 11.43
C ILE A 103 -14.11 -1.11 11.77
N LYS A 104 -14.59 -0.34 10.78
CA LYS A 104 -15.10 1.03 10.99
C LYS A 104 -16.29 1.10 11.94
N ALA A 105 -17.08 0.02 12.01
CA ALA A 105 -18.22 -0.09 12.91
C ALA A 105 -17.85 -0.68 14.29
N GLY A 106 -16.58 -1.01 14.54
CA GLY A 106 -16.14 -1.67 15.77
C GLY A 106 -16.61 -3.12 15.91
N LEU A 107 -17.01 -3.74 14.79
CA LEU A 107 -17.54 -5.11 14.75
C LEU A 107 -16.41 -6.13 14.53
N PRO A 108 -16.58 -7.38 15.00
CA PRO A 108 -15.64 -8.45 14.69
C PRO A 108 -15.54 -8.74 13.19
N VAL A 109 -14.37 -9.21 12.75
CA VAL A 109 -14.14 -9.70 11.39
C VAL A 109 -14.07 -11.23 11.37
N PHE A 110 -14.61 -11.82 10.32
CA PHE A 110 -14.64 -13.29 10.14
C PHE A 110 -13.49 -13.79 9.25
N ASP A 111 -12.96 -12.91 8.40
CA ASP A 111 -11.80 -13.17 7.55
C ASP A 111 -10.68 -12.18 7.91
N MET A 112 -9.49 -12.69 8.22
CA MET A 112 -8.31 -11.87 8.50
C MET A 112 -7.43 -11.82 7.24
N PRO A 113 -7.09 -10.63 6.70
CA PRO A 113 -6.13 -10.56 5.61
C PRO A 113 -4.79 -11.15 6.06
N GLU A 114 -4.19 -12.05 5.28
CA GLU A 114 -2.83 -12.55 5.52
C GLU A 114 -1.81 -11.41 5.50
N TYR A 115 -2.14 -10.34 4.79
CA TYR A 115 -1.39 -9.12 4.66
C TYR A 115 -1.87 -8.05 5.67
N ASN A 116 -1.98 -8.37 6.96
CA ASN A 116 -2.12 -7.35 8.01
C ASN A 116 -0.88 -7.37 8.92
N PHE A 117 0.30 -7.15 8.33
CA PHE A 117 1.54 -7.06 9.09
C PHE A 117 1.62 -5.75 9.85
N PRO A 118 2.40 -5.70 10.95
CA PRO A 118 2.75 -4.44 11.58
C PRO A 118 3.33 -3.45 10.56
N ILE A 119 2.72 -2.27 10.41
CA ILE A 119 3.23 -1.17 9.58
C ILE A 119 3.45 0.04 10.46
N ARG A 120 4.67 0.56 10.45
CA ARG A 120 5.09 1.77 11.16
C ARG A 120 5.43 2.87 10.18
N ILE A 121 5.06 4.09 10.55
CA ILE A 121 5.51 5.30 9.89
C ILE A 121 6.79 5.76 10.57
N LEU A 122 7.90 5.65 9.85
CA LEU A 122 9.23 6.00 10.31
C LEU A 122 9.45 7.52 10.27
N LYS A 123 8.89 8.17 9.25
CA LYS A 123 8.95 9.63 9.05
C LYS A 123 7.65 10.11 8.40
N THR A 124 7.19 11.28 8.82
CA THR A 124 6.04 11.97 8.22
C THR A 124 6.31 13.47 8.14
N SER A 125 5.57 14.16 7.29
CA SER A 125 5.69 15.60 7.09
C SER A 125 5.29 16.38 8.34
N THR A 126 6.07 17.37 8.71
CA THR A 126 5.70 18.34 9.76
C THR A 126 4.94 19.57 9.20
N LYS A 127 4.86 19.70 7.88
CA LYS A 127 4.17 20.79 7.18
C LYS A 127 2.77 20.42 6.67
N VAL A 128 2.48 19.14 6.48
CA VAL A 128 1.20 18.67 5.92
C VAL A 128 0.43 17.88 6.98
N CYS A 129 -0.73 18.41 7.37
CA CYS A 129 -1.64 17.81 8.35
C CYS A 129 -1.02 17.57 9.75
N ALA A 130 0.04 18.30 10.08
CA ALA A 130 0.59 18.35 11.43
C ALA A 130 -0.10 19.45 12.24
N ARG A 131 -0.54 19.12 13.47
CA ARG A 131 -1.09 20.02 14.51
C ARG A 131 -2.03 21.10 13.96
N ASP A 132 -1.47 22.28 13.67
CA ASP A 132 -2.20 23.51 13.32
C ASP A 132 -2.26 23.79 11.81
N THR A 133 -1.76 22.87 10.99
CA THR A 133 -1.73 23.05 9.53
C THR A 133 -3.08 22.65 8.91
N HIS A 134 -3.82 23.64 8.41
CA HIS A 134 -5.08 23.42 7.72
C HIS A 134 -4.90 23.45 6.19
N HIS A 135 -5.42 22.43 5.52
CA HIS A 135 -5.39 22.29 4.07
C HIS A 135 -6.80 22.11 3.52
N ASP A 136 -7.09 22.72 2.38
CA ASP A 136 -8.36 22.53 1.66
C ASP A 136 -8.36 21.22 0.88
N LEU A 137 -7.16 20.77 0.48
CA LEU A 137 -6.92 19.52 -0.24
C LEU A 137 -5.58 18.93 0.19
N VAL A 138 -5.54 17.62 0.41
CA VAL A 138 -4.31 16.87 0.63
C VAL A 138 -4.14 15.86 -0.49
N ILE A 139 -3.00 15.90 -1.15
CA ILE A 139 -2.65 14.98 -2.23
C ILE A 139 -1.58 14.03 -1.71
N VAL A 140 -1.94 12.75 -1.58
CA VAL A 140 -1.00 11.67 -1.25
C VAL A 140 -0.56 11.00 -2.55
N VAL A 141 0.71 11.18 -2.92
CA VAL A 141 1.28 10.65 -4.16
C VAL A 141 2.06 9.37 -3.85
N LYS A 142 1.59 8.24 -4.38
CA LYS A 142 2.37 6.99 -4.33
C LYS A 142 3.61 7.13 -5.21
N SER A 143 4.79 7.09 -4.61
CA SER A 143 6.07 7.22 -5.33
C SER A 143 7.02 6.11 -4.94
N GLY A 144 7.75 5.52 -5.90
CA GLY A 144 8.83 4.58 -5.58
C GLY A 144 10.03 5.28 -4.94
N ASN A 145 10.79 4.57 -4.10
CA ASN A 145 12.04 5.04 -3.49
C ASN A 145 13.05 5.65 -4.50
N LEU A 146 13.25 5.05 -5.67
CA LEU A 146 14.14 5.56 -6.75
C LEU A 146 13.48 6.62 -7.68
N GLY A 147 12.27 7.07 -7.34
CA GLY A 147 11.45 7.98 -8.14
C GLY A 147 11.78 9.46 -8.01
N TRP A 148 13.03 9.83 -7.70
CA TRP A 148 13.43 11.19 -7.35
C TRP A 148 13.01 12.24 -8.39
N ASP A 149 13.28 11.99 -9.67
CA ASP A 149 12.96 12.97 -10.73
C ASP A 149 11.46 13.16 -10.89
N GLY A 150 10.68 12.09 -10.68
CA GLY A 150 9.22 12.16 -10.69
C GLY A 150 8.71 13.06 -9.55
N ARG A 151 9.27 12.90 -8.34
CA ARG A 151 8.93 13.76 -7.20
C ARG A 151 9.33 15.21 -7.46
N THR A 152 10.55 15.46 -7.95
CA THR A 152 11.02 16.81 -8.29
C THR A 152 10.14 17.48 -9.35
N ALA A 153 9.78 16.77 -10.42
CA ALA A 153 8.88 17.28 -11.45
C ALA A 153 7.48 17.59 -10.89
N PHE A 154 6.95 16.71 -10.02
CA PHE A 154 5.66 16.91 -9.38
C PHE A 154 5.68 18.11 -8.43
N ARG A 155 6.73 18.28 -7.61
CA ARG A 155 6.92 19.47 -6.77
C ARG A 155 6.92 20.75 -7.61
N ALA A 156 7.68 20.77 -8.71
CA ALA A 156 7.72 21.93 -9.61
C ALA A 156 6.35 22.22 -10.24
N TYR A 157 5.57 21.20 -10.58
CA TYR A 157 4.19 21.36 -11.03
C TYR A 157 3.30 21.97 -9.95
N MET A 158 3.33 21.42 -8.72
CA MET A 158 2.51 21.91 -7.61
C MET A 158 2.85 23.33 -7.19
N GLN A 159 4.12 23.73 -7.29
CA GLN A 159 4.53 25.13 -7.08
C GLN A 159 3.89 26.10 -8.08
N ARG A 160 3.79 25.70 -9.36
CA ARG A 160 3.09 26.51 -10.37
C ARG A 160 1.59 26.59 -10.12
N GLU A 161 0.97 25.47 -9.73
CA GLU A 161 -0.46 25.45 -9.41
C GLU A 161 -0.79 26.29 -8.17
N LYS A 162 0.08 26.27 -7.15
CA LYS A 162 -0.04 27.15 -5.98
C LYS A 162 0.01 28.63 -6.36
N ALA A 163 0.87 29.01 -7.31
CA ALA A 163 0.94 30.38 -7.81
C ALA A 163 -0.32 30.80 -8.58
N ARG A 164 -0.97 29.86 -9.29
CA ARG A 164 -2.23 30.09 -10.02
C ARG A 164 -3.44 30.21 -9.09
N TYR A 165 -3.46 29.43 -8.01
CA TYR A 165 -4.56 29.37 -7.06
C TYR A 165 -4.09 29.63 -5.62
N PRO A 166 -3.60 30.85 -5.30
CA PRO A 166 -2.92 31.13 -4.02
C PRO A 166 -3.83 31.03 -2.79
N LYS A 167 -5.15 31.06 -2.98
CA LYS A 167 -6.13 30.89 -1.90
C LYS A 167 -6.39 29.44 -1.53
N LEU A 168 -6.06 28.49 -2.41
CA LEU A 168 -6.25 27.05 -2.18
C LEU A 168 -5.02 26.49 -1.46
N LYS A 169 -5.18 26.07 -0.21
CA LYS A 169 -4.12 25.46 0.60
C LYS A 169 -4.04 23.97 0.28
N VAL A 170 -3.16 23.62 -0.66
CA VAL A 170 -2.92 22.22 -1.03
C VAL A 170 -1.69 21.68 -0.29
N GLY A 171 -1.88 20.61 0.48
CA GLY A 171 -0.81 19.82 1.08
C GLY A 171 -0.44 18.67 0.16
N VAL A 172 0.85 18.38 0.01
CA VAL A 172 1.34 17.27 -0.83
C VAL A 172 2.29 16.44 -0.02
N VAL A 173 2.07 15.13 -0.02
CA VAL A 173 3.00 14.16 0.58
C VAL A 173 3.25 13.00 -0.38
N PHE A 174 4.49 12.53 -0.45
CA PHE A 174 4.87 11.35 -1.18
C PHE A 174 4.92 10.14 -0.24
N SER A 175 4.13 9.11 -0.53
CA SER A 175 4.14 7.84 0.22
C SER A 175 5.16 6.89 -0.40
N LEU A 176 6.18 6.56 0.40
CA LEU A 176 7.31 5.68 0.08
C LEU A 176 7.41 4.56 1.12
N GLY A 177 8.01 3.44 0.73
CA GLY A 177 8.56 2.47 1.66
C GLY A 177 10.09 2.40 1.57
N MET A 178 10.66 1.43 2.28
CA MET A 178 12.09 1.16 2.35
C MET A 178 12.65 0.56 1.04
N PRO A 179 13.90 0.84 0.66
CA PRO A 179 14.54 0.21 -0.48
C PRO A 179 14.79 -1.28 -0.25
N ARG A 180 14.66 -2.04 -1.34
CA ARG A 180 15.07 -3.44 -1.39
C ARG A 180 16.58 -3.52 -1.18
N LYS A 181 17.03 -4.51 -0.41
CA LYS A 181 18.47 -4.79 -0.29
C LYS A 181 19.04 -5.36 -1.59
N HIS A 182 18.34 -6.32 -2.18
CA HIS A 182 18.78 -7.03 -3.39
C HIS A 182 17.62 -7.40 -4.32
N GLY A 183 17.96 -7.77 -5.55
CA GLY A 183 17.10 -8.36 -6.56
C GLY A 183 17.01 -7.54 -7.85
N GLY A 184 17.62 -6.36 -7.89
CA GLY A 184 17.69 -5.51 -9.08
C GLY A 184 16.35 -5.39 -9.82
N ARG A 185 16.40 -5.55 -11.15
CA ARG A 185 15.22 -5.53 -12.01
C ARG A 185 14.36 -6.81 -11.98
N LEU A 186 14.74 -7.81 -11.20
CA LEU A 186 14.09 -9.11 -11.17
C LEU A 186 13.17 -9.24 -9.95
N PHE A 187 12.01 -9.83 -10.21
CA PHE A 187 11.00 -10.11 -9.19
C PHE A 187 10.59 -11.56 -9.30
N ASN A 188 10.76 -12.33 -8.22
CA ASN A 188 10.25 -13.68 -8.14
C ASN A 188 8.90 -13.66 -7.41
N ARG A 189 7.86 -14.16 -8.07
CA ARG A 189 6.54 -14.36 -7.48
C ARG A 189 6.13 -15.81 -7.67
N ASP A 190 6.11 -16.59 -6.59
CA ASP A 190 5.72 -18.00 -6.61
C ASP A 190 6.46 -18.80 -7.71
N GLY A 191 7.78 -18.60 -7.81
CA GLY A 191 8.64 -19.23 -8.83
C GLY A 191 8.59 -18.58 -10.21
N HIS A 192 7.73 -17.58 -10.42
CA HIS A 192 7.65 -16.85 -11.68
C HIS A 192 8.54 -15.61 -11.64
N ILE A 193 9.58 -15.61 -12.46
CA ILE A 193 10.50 -14.48 -12.58
C ILE A 193 9.94 -13.47 -13.58
N ILE A 194 9.72 -12.24 -13.11
CA ILE A 194 9.33 -11.09 -13.90
C ILE A 194 10.51 -10.13 -13.97
N ARG A 195 10.85 -9.69 -15.18
CA ARG A 195 11.92 -8.72 -15.44
C ARG A 195 11.30 -7.36 -15.75
N LEU A 196 11.66 -6.35 -14.96
CA LEU A 196 11.30 -4.97 -15.24
C LEU A 196 12.22 -4.40 -16.33
N ASN A 197 11.64 -3.98 -17.44
CA ASN A 197 12.38 -3.40 -18.56
C ASN A 197 12.38 -1.87 -18.50
N GLY A 198 13.28 -1.24 -19.26
CA GLY A 198 13.39 0.21 -19.38
C GLY A 198 14.10 0.87 -18.19
N THR A 199 14.05 2.20 -18.17
CA THR A 199 14.84 3.04 -17.26
C THR A 199 14.59 2.76 -15.78
N THR A 200 13.36 2.40 -15.41
CA THR A 200 13.04 2.01 -14.03
C THR A 200 13.75 0.71 -13.64
N GLY A 201 13.79 -0.28 -14.54
CA GLY A 201 14.54 -1.51 -14.31
C GLY A 201 16.04 -1.28 -14.28
N ASP A 202 16.56 -0.41 -15.14
CA ASP A 202 17.98 -0.05 -15.16
C ASP A 202 18.43 0.61 -13.85
N ARG A 203 17.62 1.52 -13.30
CA ARG A 203 17.89 2.09 -11.97
C ARG A 203 17.87 1.04 -10.86
N MET A 204 16.94 0.11 -10.91
CA MET A 204 16.90 -0.95 -9.90
C MET A 204 18.17 -1.82 -9.94
N GLU A 205 18.70 -2.09 -11.12
CA GLU A 205 19.99 -2.78 -11.29
C GLU A 205 21.16 -1.94 -10.76
N GLU A 206 21.19 -0.66 -11.10
CA GLU A 206 22.25 0.27 -10.68
C GLU A 206 22.36 0.37 -9.15
N TYR A 207 21.23 0.31 -8.45
CA TYR A 207 21.14 0.42 -7.00
C TYR A 207 21.01 -0.94 -6.28
N ASP A 208 21.22 -2.06 -6.98
CA ASP A 208 21.21 -3.38 -6.34
C ASP A 208 22.33 -3.49 -5.29
N GLY A 209 22.00 -3.95 -4.08
CA GLY A 209 22.94 -3.98 -2.95
C GLY A 209 23.25 -2.62 -2.34
N LYS A 210 22.64 -1.52 -2.82
CA LYS A 210 22.93 -0.14 -2.38
C LYS A 210 21.79 0.48 -1.57
N ALA A 211 21.06 -0.33 -0.81
CA ALA A 211 19.92 0.14 0.00
C ALA A 211 20.29 1.30 0.94
N ASP A 212 21.48 1.25 1.57
CA ASP A 212 21.93 2.30 2.49
C ASP A 212 22.15 3.65 1.77
N VAL A 213 22.67 3.61 0.54
CA VAL A 213 22.84 4.81 -0.30
C VAL A 213 21.49 5.41 -0.68
N VAL A 214 20.53 4.55 -1.03
CA VAL A 214 19.15 4.98 -1.34
C VAL A 214 18.49 5.59 -0.11
N MET A 215 18.63 4.96 1.06
CA MET A 215 18.12 5.48 2.33
C MET A 215 18.73 6.83 2.71
N GLN A 216 20.06 6.98 2.56
CA GLN A 216 20.73 8.24 2.82
C GLN A 216 20.13 9.36 1.96
N ARG A 217 19.89 9.09 0.67
CA ARG A 217 19.29 10.06 -0.25
C ARG A 217 17.83 10.37 0.09
N ILE A 218 17.05 9.38 0.53
CA ILE A 218 15.67 9.59 1.00
C ILE A 218 15.67 10.49 2.24
N ASN A 219 16.56 10.25 3.20
CA ASN A 219 16.66 11.08 4.40
C ASN A 219 17.04 12.52 4.07
N GLN A 220 18.01 12.73 3.17
CA GLN A 220 18.33 14.07 2.65
C GLN A 220 17.12 14.76 2.01
N GLU A 221 16.31 14.01 1.26
CA GLU A 221 15.10 14.54 0.63
C GLU A 221 14.01 14.88 1.66
N ILE A 222 13.85 14.04 2.69
CA ILE A 222 12.97 14.31 3.84
C ILE A 222 13.38 15.62 4.51
N ASP A 223 14.65 15.77 4.85
CA ASP A 223 15.17 16.97 5.52
C ASP A 223 15.01 18.23 4.67
N GLN A 224 15.19 18.09 3.35
CA GLN A 224 15.11 19.22 2.42
C GLN A 224 13.67 19.69 2.16
N PHE A 225 12.73 18.77 1.92
CA PHE A 225 11.40 19.11 1.44
C PHE A 225 10.31 18.96 2.50
N ASP A 226 10.50 18.06 3.47
CA ASP A 226 9.53 17.71 4.52
C ASP A 226 8.15 17.33 3.94
N ASP A 227 8.15 16.53 2.87
CA ASP A 227 6.96 16.10 2.13
C ASP A 227 6.94 14.60 1.84
N ILE A 228 7.66 13.79 2.64
CA ILE A 228 7.70 12.34 2.50
C ILE A 228 7.06 11.68 3.73
N LEU A 229 6.17 10.73 3.45
CA LEU A 229 5.69 9.73 4.39
C LEU A 229 6.44 8.43 4.11
N LEU A 230 7.29 8.00 5.04
CA LEU A 230 8.12 6.81 4.91
C LEU A 230 7.57 5.71 5.83
N GLY A 231 7.07 4.63 5.22
CA GLY A 231 6.66 3.42 5.93
C GLY A 231 7.77 2.38 6.03
N ASP A 232 7.70 1.52 7.03
CA ASP A 232 8.67 0.46 7.32
C ASP A 232 8.46 -0.85 6.53
N TYR A 233 7.92 -0.75 5.31
CA TYR A 233 7.73 -1.88 4.40
C TYR A 233 8.65 -1.76 3.19
N GLU A 234 9.04 -2.89 2.61
CA GLU A 234 9.83 -2.88 1.37
C GLU A 234 9.00 -2.33 0.20
N ASP A 235 9.48 -1.27 -0.46
CA ASP A 235 8.76 -0.57 -1.52
C ASP A 235 8.94 -1.29 -2.87
N THR A 236 8.00 -2.18 -3.16
CA THR A 236 7.92 -2.92 -4.41
C THR A 236 6.55 -2.78 -5.04
N TYR A 237 6.43 -3.08 -6.34
CA TYR A 237 5.13 -3.13 -7.02
C TYR A 237 4.12 -4.05 -6.32
N TYR A 238 4.59 -5.15 -5.73
CA TYR A 238 3.75 -6.11 -5.02
C TYR A 238 3.28 -5.60 -3.65
N ASN A 239 3.99 -4.60 -3.13
CA ASN A 239 3.74 -3.93 -1.86
C ASN A 239 2.99 -2.59 -2.04
N VAL A 240 2.46 -2.31 -3.25
CA VAL A 240 1.63 -1.12 -3.54
C VAL A 240 0.31 -1.11 -2.76
N THR A 241 -0.16 -2.28 -2.34
CA THR A 241 -1.27 -2.39 -1.39
C THR A 241 -0.97 -1.64 -0.10
N TRP A 242 0.25 -1.75 0.44
CA TRP A 242 0.66 -1.07 1.66
C TRP A 242 0.66 0.44 1.50
N LYS A 243 1.09 0.94 0.33
CA LYS A 243 0.93 2.36 -0.06
C LYS A 243 -0.52 2.85 -0.08
N THR A 244 -1.50 1.97 -0.05
CA THR A 244 -2.93 2.34 0.02
C THR A 244 -3.40 2.47 1.46
N PHE A 245 -2.76 1.75 2.38
CA PHE A 245 -3.04 1.79 3.81
C PHE A 245 -2.26 2.89 4.53
N THR A 246 -1.08 3.24 4.02
CA THR A 246 -0.23 4.36 4.47
C THR A 246 -0.62 5.66 3.77
#